data_AF-A0A534YHP0-F1
#
_entry.id   AF-A0A534YHP0-F1
#
_cell.length_a   1.000
_cell.length_b   1.000
_cell.length_c   1.000
_cell.angle_alpha   90.00
_cell.angle_beta   90.00
_cell.angle_gamma   90.00
#
_symmetry.space_group_name_H-M   'P 1'
#
loop_
_entity.id
_entity.type
_entity.pdbx_description
1 polymer ?
#
loop_
_entity_poly.entity_id
_entity_poly.type
_entity_poly.pdbx_seq_one_letter_code
_entity_poly.pdbx_strand_id
1 'polypeptide(L)'
;MSILATDLLERNLASAREGVYGAWSRRPSGPMLHPIFEEKSSDSRMRIAPRVRGPVRFAQHNLLEAQNAGSFDLILCRNVLVYFSPESARKAVGHLVAALAADGALLFGPMDIGEQPPGLAYGAAPELQIYRRQAEAQPAKPRVPATPTQKVEPVRARRAAPPEPIAIHLRALVSIERGERKTAKAALEELSLRVPDYLPGILERALMHIRQGERAAATQLMRDVLRRTEKMPLEDLVPGPEPLPVEFYRSSAEQFLRSRGGVE
;
A
#
# COMPACT_ATOMS: atom_id res chain seq x y z
N MET A 1 -15.85 14.11 -12.05
CA MET A 1 -15.13 13.52 -10.90
C MET A 1 -14.09 14.50 -10.42
N SER A 2 -14.03 14.78 -9.12
CA SER A 2 -13.03 15.66 -8.50
C SER A 2 -12.31 14.86 -7.42
N ILE A 3 -10.99 14.97 -7.33
CA ILE A 3 -10.15 14.24 -6.37
C ILE A 3 -9.39 15.26 -5.53
N LEU A 4 -9.49 15.14 -4.20
CA LEU A 4 -8.60 15.84 -3.28
C LEU A 4 -7.54 14.84 -2.80
N ALA A 5 -6.27 15.14 -3.07
CA ALA A 5 -5.13 14.38 -2.59
C ALA A 5 -4.38 15.21 -1.54
N THR A 6 -4.16 14.63 -0.36
CA THR A 6 -3.52 15.33 0.75
C THR A 6 -2.33 14.57 1.33
N ASP A 7 -1.36 15.32 1.83
CA ASP A 7 -0.21 14.81 2.57
C ASP A 7 0.17 15.84 3.64
N LEU A 8 0.87 15.39 4.68
CA LEU A 8 1.42 16.27 5.71
C LEU A 8 2.60 17.08 5.17
N LEU A 9 3.35 16.54 4.21
CA LEU A 9 4.62 17.07 3.73
C LEU A 9 4.50 17.67 2.34
N GLU A 10 4.70 18.98 2.24
CA GLU A 10 4.59 19.72 0.97
C GLU A 10 5.57 19.21 -0.11
N ARG A 11 6.73 18.68 0.28
CA ARG A 11 7.67 18.06 -0.67
C ARG A 11 7.07 16.87 -1.42
N ASN A 12 6.23 16.07 -0.76
CA ASN A 12 5.56 14.92 -1.38
C ASN A 12 4.50 15.41 -2.36
N LEU A 13 3.76 16.45 -1.96
CA LEU A 13 2.76 17.11 -2.81
C LEU A 13 3.40 17.76 -4.04
N ALA A 14 4.56 18.42 -3.89
CA ALA A 14 5.30 18.99 -5.01
C ALA A 14 5.69 17.91 -6.04
N SER A 15 6.22 16.78 -5.58
CA SER A 15 6.52 15.62 -6.44
C SER A 15 5.27 15.06 -7.12
N ALA A 16 4.16 14.92 -6.38
CA ALA A 16 2.89 14.45 -6.92
C ALA A 16 2.27 15.41 -7.95
N ARG A 17 2.39 16.73 -7.73
CA ARG A 17 2.02 17.77 -8.70
C ARG A 17 2.90 17.74 -9.93
N GLU A 18 4.20 17.44 -9.80
CA GLU A 18 5.06 17.25 -10.97
C GLU A 18 4.62 16.02 -11.76
N GLY A 19 4.23 14.95 -11.05
CA GLY A 19 3.68 13.73 -11.61
C GLY A 19 4.69 12.98 -12.48
N VAL A 20 5.98 13.10 -12.18
CA VAL A 20 7.09 12.46 -12.93
C VAL A 20 7.72 11.38 -12.07
N TYR A 21 7.63 10.14 -12.53
CA TYR A 21 8.00 8.95 -11.78
C TYR A 21 9.00 8.08 -12.55
N GLY A 22 9.83 7.33 -11.82
CA GLY A 22 10.76 6.36 -12.40
C GLY A 22 10.10 5.00 -12.65
N ALA A 23 10.84 4.09 -13.27
CA ALA A 23 10.38 2.73 -13.58
C ALA A 23 9.81 1.95 -12.37
N TRP A 24 10.36 2.21 -11.18
CA TRP A 24 9.92 1.61 -9.91
C TRP A 24 8.48 1.91 -9.52
N SER A 25 7.92 3.04 -9.97
CA SER A 25 6.53 3.39 -9.71
C SER A 25 5.55 2.59 -10.60
N ARG A 26 6.05 1.87 -11.62
CA ARG A 26 5.28 0.93 -12.43
C ARG A 26 5.56 -0.49 -11.95
N ARG A 27 4.68 -1.04 -11.12
CA ARG A 27 4.72 -2.46 -10.76
C ARG A 27 4.12 -3.28 -11.90
N PRO A 28 4.76 -4.37 -12.36
CA PRO A 28 4.18 -5.28 -13.35
C PRO A 28 2.85 -5.90 -12.91
N SER A 29 2.66 -6.04 -11.59
CA SER A 29 1.43 -6.53 -10.95
C SER A 29 0.34 -5.47 -10.80
N GLY A 30 0.65 -4.19 -11.08
CA GLY A 30 -0.39 -3.17 -11.16
C GLY A 30 -1.24 -3.40 -12.40
N PRO A 31 -2.56 -3.11 -12.38
CA PRO A 31 -3.36 -3.15 -13.60
C PRO A 31 -2.63 -2.38 -14.70
N MET A 32 -2.63 -2.89 -15.94
CA MET A 32 -2.05 -2.14 -17.06
C MET A 32 -2.84 -0.84 -17.24
N LEU A 33 -2.38 0.24 -16.61
CA LEU A 33 -2.98 1.57 -16.69
C LEU A 33 -2.60 2.20 -18.03
N HIS A 34 -3.00 1.56 -19.13
CA HIS A 34 -2.76 2.02 -20.48
C HIS A 34 -3.74 3.16 -20.83
N PRO A 35 -3.30 4.31 -21.39
CA PRO A 35 -1.98 4.91 -21.30
C PRO A 35 -2.03 6.16 -20.40
N ILE A 36 -2.03 6.02 -19.08
CA ILE A 36 -2.03 7.20 -18.19
C ILE A 36 -0.65 7.83 -18.03
N PHE A 37 0.38 7.22 -18.62
CA PHE A 37 1.76 7.69 -18.58
C PHE A 37 2.21 8.10 -19.98
N GLU A 38 2.85 9.25 -20.06
CA GLU A 38 3.56 9.76 -21.22
C GLU A 38 5.06 9.59 -20.93
N GLU A 39 5.81 8.98 -21.85
CA GLU A 39 7.25 8.86 -21.69
C GLU A 39 7.89 10.25 -21.79
N LYS A 40 8.72 10.59 -20.80
CA LYS A 40 9.60 11.75 -20.91
C LYS A 40 10.92 11.22 -21.51
N SER A 41 11.40 11.88 -22.56
CA SER A 41 12.60 11.51 -23.32
C SER A 41 13.81 11.03 -22.49
N SER A 42 14.60 10.14 -23.11
CA SER A 42 15.93 9.58 -22.75
C SER A 42 16.16 8.94 -21.38
N ASP A 43 15.52 9.39 -20.31
CA ASP A 43 15.99 9.08 -18.93
C ASP A 43 15.17 8.00 -18.21
N SER A 44 14.37 7.20 -18.93
CA SER A 44 13.48 6.16 -18.37
C SER A 44 12.47 6.68 -17.32
N ARG A 45 12.24 8.01 -17.28
CA ARG A 45 11.24 8.65 -16.42
C ARG A 45 9.96 8.87 -17.21
N MET A 46 8.83 8.66 -16.55
CA MET A 46 7.50 8.81 -17.14
C MET A 46 6.75 9.92 -16.43
N ARG A 47 5.86 10.58 -17.14
CA ARG A 47 4.97 11.61 -16.60
C ARG A 47 3.53 11.13 -16.65
N ILE A 48 2.75 11.38 -15.61
CA ILE A 48 1.30 11.14 -15.67
C ILE A 48 0.67 12.10 -16.68
N ALA A 49 -0.14 11.55 -17.58
CA ALA A 49 -0.86 12.27 -18.62
C ALA A 49 -1.72 13.41 -18.01
N PRO A 50 -1.75 14.60 -18.62
CA PRO A 50 -2.49 15.75 -18.09
C PRO A 50 -3.96 15.46 -17.79
N ARG A 51 -4.62 14.62 -18.60
CA ARG A 51 -6.03 14.23 -18.41
C ARG A 51 -6.32 13.49 -17.10
N VAL A 52 -5.33 12.78 -16.53
CA VAL A 52 -5.46 12.10 -15.23
C VAL A 52 -5.18 13.07 -14.08
N ARG A 53 -4.31 14.05 -14.31
CA ARG A 53 -3.97 15.08 -13.30
C ARG A 53 -5.03 16.17 -13.18
N GLY A 54 -5.70 16.51 -14.28
CA GLY A 54 -6.70 17.58 -14.35
C GLY A 54 -7.75 17.56 -13.22
N PRO A 55 -8.34 16.41 -12.87
CA PRO A 55 -9.33 16.35 -11.78
C PRO A 55 -8.72 16.33 -10.36
N VAL A 56 -7.39 16.28 -10.20
CA VAL A 56 -6.73 16.14 -8.89
C VAL A 56 -6.27 17.48 -8.35
N ARG A 57 -6.75 17.84 -7.16
CA ARG A 57 -6.25 18.97 -6.36
C ARG A 57 -5.40 18.45 -5.22
N PHE A 58 -4.25 19.08 -5.02
CA PHE A 58 -3.30 18.71 -3.97
C PHE A 58 -3.27 19.77 -2.87
N ALA A 59 -3.50 19.36 -1.63
CA ALA A 59 -3.47 20.25 -0.47
C ALA A 59 -2.69 19.65 0.69
N GLN A 60 -1.96 20.48 1.44
CA GLN A 60 -1.34 20.06 2.68
C GLN A 60 -2.43 19.89 3.74
N HIS A 61 -2.44 18.75 4.43
CA HIS A 61 -3.41 18.49 5.49
C HIS A 61 -2.87 17.46 6.49
N ASN A 62 -3.08 17.74 7.77
CA ASN A 62 -2.79 16.81 8.85
C ASN A 62 -4.07 16.05 9.23
N LEU A 63 -4.05 14.73 9.18
CA LEU A 63 -5.20 13.88 9.52
C LEU A 63 -5.72 14.06 10.96
N LEU A 64 -4.92 14.65 11.85
CA LEU A 64 -5.33 14.99 13.22
C LEU A 64 -6.13 16.31 13.32
N GLU A 65 -6.33 16.99 12.19
CA GLU A 65 -7.18 18.16 12.02
C GLU A 65 -8.47 17.75 11.31
N ALA A 66 -9.57 18.44 11.61
CA ALA A 66 -10.87 18.11 11.03
C ALA A 66 -10.96 18.60 9.58
N GLN A 67 -11.73 17.88 8.78
CA GLN A 67 -12.16 18.29 7.43
C GLN A 67 -13.64 18.62 7.43
N ASN A 68 -14.10 19.29 6.36
CA ASN A 68 -15.51 19.57 6.16
C ASN A 68 -16.33 18.27 6.18
N ALA A 69 -17.36 18.23 7.02
CA ALA A 69 -18.20 17.06 7.19
C ALA A 69 -18.96 16.73 5.89
N GLY A 70 -19.19 15.44 5.64
CA GLY A 70 -20.00 14.96 4.51
C GLY A 70 -19.53 15.37 3.11
N SER A 71 -18.27 15.75 2.95
CA SER A 71 -17.73 16.32 1.72
C SER A 71 -17.20 15.29 0.71
N PHE A 72 -17.13 14.00 1.08
CA PHE A 72 -16.51 12.97 0.25
C PHE A 72 -17.38 11.73 0.09
N ASP A 73 -17.65 11.33 -1.16
CA ASP A 73 -18.32 10.06 -1.49
C ASP A 73 -17.39 8.85 -1.30
N LEU A 74 -16.08 9.06 -1.45
CA LEU A 74 -15.04 8.04 -1.33
C LEU A 74 -13.81 8.62 -0.64
N ILE A 75 -13.33 7.94 0.39
CA ILE A 75 -12.08 8.26 1.09
C ILE A 75 -11.13 7.06 1.01
N LEU A 76 -9.89 7.29 0.56
CA LEU A 76 -8.82 6.30 0.55
C LEU A 76 -7.74 6.72 1.56
N CYS A 77 -7.54 5.93 2.62
CA CYS A 77 -6.51 6.16 3.63
C CYS A 77 -5.72 4.85 3.84
N ARG A 78 -4.79 4.56 2.93
CA ARG A 78 -4.04 3.29 2.92
C ARG A 78 -2.58 3.48 3.32
N ASN A 79 -2.11 2.63 4.23
CA ASN A 79 -0.75 2.55 4.77
C ASN A 79 -0.27 3.84 5.45
N VAL A 80 -1.16 4.52 6.16
CA VAL A 80 -0.86 5.80 6.86
C VAL A 80 -1.05 5.67 8.37
N LEU A 81 -2.13 5.03 8.83
CA LEU A 81 -2.47 4.96 10.25
C LEU A 81 -1.55 4.00 11.02
N VAL A 82 -0.83 3.13 10.31
CA VAL A 82 0.25 2.29 10.89
C VAL A 82 1.35 3.09 11.59
N TYR A 83 1.51 4.39 11.27
CA TYR A 83 2.50 5.27 11.89
C TYR A 83 1.99 6.02 13.12
N PHE A 84 0.69 5.91 13.43
CA PHE A 84 0.05 6.70 14.48
C PHE A 84 0.03 5.91 15.79
N SER A 85 0.05 6.62 16.93
CA SER A 85 -0.32 6.00 18.20
C SER A 85 -1.78 5.52 18.14
N PRO A 86 -2.20 4.54 18.96
CA PRO A 86 -3.59 4.08 18.96
C PRO A 86 -4.62 5.19 19.21
N GLU A 87 -4.26 6.22 19.97
CA GLU A 87 -5.11 7.38 20.22
C GLU A 87 -5.20 8.31 19.01
N SER A 88 -4.05 8.66 18.42
CA SER A 88 -4.00 9.48 17.23
C SER A 88 -4.70 8.82 16.04
N ALA A 89 -4.56 7.50 15.89
CA ALA A 89 -5.26 6.73 14.85
C ALA A 89 -6.78 6.80 15.04
N ARG A 90 -7.29 6.60 16.27
CA ARG A 90 -8.73 6.74 16.57
C ARG A 90 -9.25 8.15 16.27
N LYS A 91 -8.48 9.19 16.61
CA LYS A 91 -8.84 10.57 16.30
C LYS A 91 -8.92 10.80 14.78
N ALA A 92 -7.90 10.38 14.05
CA ALA A 92 -7.87 10.49 12.59
C ALA A 92 -9.04 9.74 11.94
N VAL A 93 -9.33 8.51 12.39
CA VAL A 93 -10.49 7.73 11.92
C VAL A 93 -11.79 8.50 12.18
N GLY A 94 -11.97 9.11 13.36
CA GLY A 94 -13.14 9.92 13.67
C GLY A 94 -13.33 11.09 12.70
N HIS A 95 -12.25 11.80 12.35
CA HIS A 95 -12.29 12.87 11.36
C HIS A 95 -12.63 12.37 9.95
N LEU A 96 -12.02 11.26 9.53
CA LEU A 96 -12.30 10.66 8.22
C LEU A 96 -13.74 10.16 8.11
N VAL A 97 -14.27 9.54 9.17
CA VAL A 97 -15.68 9.16 9.26
C VAL A 97 -16.54 10.42 9.12
N ALA A 98 -16.31 11.46 9.92
CA ALA A 98 -17.11 12.70 9.87
C ALA A 98 -17.10 13.37 8.47
N ALA A 99 -15.97 13.33 7.78
CA ALA A 99 -15.82 13.89 6.43
C ALA A 99 -16.55 13.08 5.33
N LEU A 100 -16.88 11.81 5.59
CA LEU A 100 -17.55 10.93 4.65
C LEU A 100 -19.04 11.28 4.48
N ALA A 101 -19.51 11.40 3.24
CA ALA A 101 -20.91 11.65 2.89
C ALA A 101 -21.85 10.51 3.34
N ALA A 102 -23.16 10.80 3.37
CA ALA A 102 -24.20 9.77 3.45
C ALA A 102 -24.00 8.78 2.29
N ASP A 103 -24.01 7.47 2.59
CA ASP A 103 -23.69 6.38 1.64
C ASP A 103 -22.26 6.32 1.09
N GLY A 104 -21.35 7.15 1.62
CA GLY A 104 -19.95 7.15 1.22
C GLY A 104 -19.22 5.87 1.64
N ALA A 105 -18.11 5.60 0.95
CA ALA A 105 -17.21 4.49 1.24
C ALA A 105 -15.84 4.98 1.71
N LEU A 106 -15.24 4.24 2.63
CA LEU A 106 -13.93 4.51 3.18
C LEU A 106 -13.08 3.25 3.12
N LEU A 107 -11.87 3.37 2.57
CA LEU A 107 -10.96 2.24 2.37
C LEU A 107 -9.67 2.45 3.15
N PHE A 108 -9.30 1.43 3.91
CA PHE A 108 -8.04 1.37 4.65
C PHE A 108 -7.05 0.38 4.03
N GLY A 109 -5.79 0.46 4.42
CA GLY A 109 -4.82 -0.61 4.22
C GLY A 109 -5.05 -1.74 5.23
N PRO A 110 -4.62 -2.99 4.92
CA PRO A 110 -4.84 -4.16 5.77
C PRO A 110 -4.38 -4.00 7.23
N MET A 111 -3.40 -3.13 7.46
CA MET A 111 -2.80 -2.91 8.78
C MET A 111 -3.19 -1.58 9.45
N ASP A 112 -3.91 -0.70 8.76
CA ASP A 112 -4.18 0.66 9.25
C ASP A 112 -5.13 0.68 10.45
N ILE A 113 -6.15 -0.18 10.46
CA ILE A 113 -7.12 -0.26 11.53
C ILE A 113 -7.15 -1.67 12.13
N GLY A 114 -7.49 -1.76 13.42
CA GLY A 114 -7.65 -3.03 14.12
C GLY A 114 -9.11 -3.39 14.40
N GLU A 115 -10.01 -2.43 14.27
CA GLU A 115 -11.43 -2.55 14.60
C GLU A 115 -12.25 -1.75 13.58
N GLN A 116 -13.48 -2.19 13.35
CA GLN A 116 -14.42 -1.48 12.48
C GLN A 116 -14.73 -0.08 13.05
N PRO A 117 -14.63 0.99 12.25
CA PRO A 117 -14.98 2.33 12.70
C PRO A 117 -16.46 2.42 13.12
N PRO A 118 -16.77 3.12 14.23
CA PRO A 118 -18.16 3.34 14.65
C PRO A 118 -19.00 3.99 13.55
N GLY A 119 -20.23 3.52 13.36
CA GLY A 119 -21.17 4.07 12.37
C GLY A 119 -20.90 3.66 10.92
N LEU A 120 -19.85 2.87 10.66
CA LEU A 120 -19.62 2.24 9.37
C LEU A 120 -19.85 0.74 9.45
N ALA A 121 -20.27 0.11 8.36
CA ALA A 121 -20.34 -1.34 8.19
C ALA A 121 -19.33 -1.81 7.15
N TYR A 122 -18.89 -3.07 7.22
CA TYR A 122 -18.09 -3.65 6.14
C TYR A 122 -18.83 -3.56 4.80
N GLY A 123 -18.12 -3.13 3.77
CA GLY A 123 -18.52 -3.29 2.38
C GLY A 123 -18.32 -4.72 1.89
N ALA A 124 -18.29 -4.93 0.57
CA ALA A 124 -17.93 -6.22 0.01
C ALA A 124 -16.47 -6.59 0.36
N ALA A 125 -16.21 -7.89 0.57
CA ALA A 125 -14.88 -8.49 0.78
C ALA A 125 -14.04 -7.87 1.94
N PRO A 126 -14.07 -8.45 3.15
CA PRO A 126 -13.33 -7.94 4.32
C PRO A 126 -11.82 -7.72 4.10
N GLU A 127 -11.19 -8.50 3.23
CA GLU A 127 -9.79 -8.39 2.82
C GLU A 127 -9.45 -7.05 2.15
N LEU A 128 -10.43 -6.38 1.55
CA LEU A 128 -10.27 -5.07 0.91
C LEU A 128 -10.40 -3.91 1.90
N GLN A 129 -10.77 -4.18 3.16
CA GLN A 129 -10.93 -3.19 4.23
C GLN A 129 -11.78 -1.98 3.78
N ILE A 130 -12.89 -2.29 3.08
CA ILE A 130 -13.87 -1.32 2.61
C ILE A 130 -14.96 -1.17 3.66
N TYR A 131 -15.29 0.06 4.03
CA TYR A 131 -16.34 0.38 4.98
C TYR A 131 -17.33 1.35 4.35
N ARG A 132 -18.63 1.14 4.58
CA ARG A 132 -19.69 2.04 4.11
C ARG A 132 -20.42 2.65 5.28
N ARG A 133 -20.75 3.94 5.17
CA ARG A 133 -21.65 4.59 6.11
C ARG A 133 -23.05 4.01 5.91
N GLN A 134 -23.66 3.49 6.97
CA GLN A 134 -25.07 3.14 6.91
C GLN A 134 -25.87 4.45 6.85
N ALA A 135 -26.69 4.62 5.81
CA ALA A 135 -27.68 5.68 5.82
C ALA A 135 -28.61 5.47 7.02
N GLU A 136 -28.88 6.55 7.77
CA GLU A 136 -30.06 6.57 8.63
C GLU A 136 -31.28 6.31 7.73
N ALA A 137 -32.05 5.28 8.07
CA ALA A 137 -33.15 4.81 7.25
C ALA A 137 -34.18 5.93 7.04
N GLN A 138 -34.28 6.46 5.83
CA GLN A 138 -35.53 7.04 5.33
C GLN A 138 -36.52 5.89 5.14
N PRO A 139 -37.83 6.06 5.45
CA PRO A 139 -38.80 4.97 5.39
C PRO A 139 -38.94 4.49 3.94
N ALA A 140 -38.34 3.34 3.65
CA ALA A 140 -38.43 2.68 2.36
C ALA A 140 -39.77 1.95 2.22
N LYS A 141 -40.36 2.04 1.02
CA LYS A 141 -41.55 1.27 0.60
C LYS A 141 -41.35 -0.23 0.85
N PRO A 142 -42.43 -0.99 1.13
CA PRO A 142 -42.32 -2.35 1.66
C PRO A 142 -41.65 -3.28 0.64
N ARG A 143 -40.59 -3.98 1.08
CA ARG A 143 -40.02 -5.09 0.34
C ARG A 143 -40.07 -6.34 1.22
N VAL A 144 -40.46 -7.45 0.57
CA VAL A 144 -40.85 -8.75 1.12
C VAL A 144 -39.74 -9.34 2.04
N PRO A 145 -40.07 -10.07 3.13
CA PRO A 145 -39.08 -10.47 4.12
C PRO A 145 -38.17 -11.58 3.59
N ALA A 146 -36.87 -11.47 3.88
CA ALA A 146 -35.92 -12.58 3.80
C ALA A 146 -35.60 -13.10 5.21
N THR A 147 -35.47 -14.42 5.30
CA THR A 147 -35.31 -15.27 6.49
C THR A 147 -34.04 -14.94 7.30
N PRO A 148 -34.04 -15.12 8.64
CA PRO A 148 -32.93 -14.67 9.50
C PRO A 148 -31.75 -15.64 9.48
N THR A 149 -30.55 -15.14 9.18
CA THR A 149 -29.27 -15.82 9.50
C THR A 149 -28.75 -15.39 10.87
N GLN A 150 -28.28 -16.38 11.62
CA GLN A 150 -27.88 -16.32 13.03
C GLN A 150 -26.71 -15.36 13.29
N LYS A 151 -26.75 -14.70 14.47
CA LYS A 151 -25.68 -13.86 15.00
C LYS A 151 -24.47 -14.72 15.36
N VAL A 152 -23.31 -14.44 14.78
CA VAL A 152 -22.02 -14.92 15.26
C VAL A 152 -21.41 -13.83 16.14
N GLU A 153 -21.08 -14.15 17.38
CA GLU A 153 -20.44 -13.21 18.31
C GLU A 153 -18.98 -12.90 17.90
N PRO A 154 -18.53 -11.64 18.01
CA PRO A 154 -17.17 -11.27 17.63
C PRO A 154 -16.16 -11.75 18.67
N VAL A 155 -15.23 -12.60 18.22
CA VAL A 155 -14.04 -12.99 18.99
C VAL A 155 -13.10 -11.79 19.09
N ARG A 156 -12.88 -11.29 20.30
CA ARG A 156 -11.97 -10.17 20.60
C ARG A 156 -10.51 -10.66 20.54
N ALA A 157 -9.88 -10.63 19.37
CA ALA A 157 -8.48 -11.01 19.22
C ALA A 157 -7.54 -9.88 19.67
N ARG A 158 -6.68 -10.15 20.66
CA ARG A 158 -5.52 -9.30 20.97
C ARG A 158 -4.65 -9.17 19.71
N ARG A 159 -4.39 -7.96 19.23
CA ARG A 159 -3.42 -7.70 18.14
C ARG A 159 -2.05 -8.22 18.58
N ALA A 160 -1.66 -9.38 18.07
CA ALA A 160 -0.33 -9.93 18.27
C ALA A 160 0.70 -9.03 17.57
N ALA A 161 1.88 -8.88 18.16
CA ALA A 161 3.00 -8.24 17.47
C ALA A 161 3.24 -8.96 16.13
N PRO A 162 3.58 -8.24 15.05
CA PRO A 162 3.86 -8.87 13.78
C PRO A 162 4.95 -9.93 13.95
N PRO A 163 4.86 -11.07 13.25
CA PRO A 163 5.88 -12.10 13.28
C PRO A 163 7.27 -11.51 13.03
N GLU A 164 8.25 -12.06 13.72
CA GLU A 164 9.62 -11.54 13.81
C GLU A 164 10.24 -11.08 12.47
N PRO A 165 10.24 -11.87 11.37
CA PRO A 165 10.82 -11.41 10.10
C PRO A 165 10.09 -10.22 9.48
N ILE A 166 8.77 -10.14 9.68
CA ILE A 166 7.95 -9.02 9.21
C ILE A 166 8.27 -7.76 10.01
N ALA A 167 8.49 -7.87 11.32
CA ALA A 167 8.88 -6.75 12.16
C ALA A 167 10.24 -6.15 11.77
N ILE A 168 11.26 -6.99 11.53
CA ILE A 168 12.57 -6.52 11.04
C ILE A 168 12.42 -5.88 9.65
N HIS A 169 11.68 -6.51 8.74
CA HIS A 169 11.48 -5.99 7.40
C HIS A 169 10.77 -4.63 7.41
N LEU A 170 9.72 -4.46 8.20
CA LEU A 170 9.06 -3.16 8.39
C LEU A 170 10.02 -2.09 8.87
N ARG A 171 10.91 -2.41 9.81
CA ARG A 171 11.95 -1.49 10.31
C ARG A 171 12.93 -1.07 9.21
N ALA A 172 13.30 -1.99 8.31
CA ALA A 172 14.10 -1.67 7.13
C ALA A 172 13.37 -0.71 6.17
N LEU A 173 12.10 -1.00 5.85
CA LEU A 173 11.28 -0.15 4.96
C LEU A 173 11.12 1.26 5.52
N VAL A 174 10.82 1.40 6.82
CA VAL A 174 10.73 2.71 7.50
C VAL A 174 12.05 3.48 7.40
N SER A 175 13.17 2.79 7.56
CA SER A 175 14.49 3.42 7.44
C SER A 175 14.78 3.89 6.01
N ILE A 176 14.35 3.14 5.00
CA ILE A 176 14.45 3.52 3.58
C ILE A 176 13.67 4.80 3.31
N GLU A 177 12.42 4.87 3.75
CA GLU A 177 11.55 6.05 3.57
C GLU A 177 12.11 7.31 4.24
N ARG A 178 12.82 7.14 5.36
CA ARG A 178 13.51 8.23 6.07
C ARG A 178 14.86 8.60 5.46
N GLY A 179 15.34 7.86 4.45
CA GLY A 179 16.67 8.04 3.87
C GLY A 179 17.82 7.54 4.76
N GLU A 180 17.52 6.81 5.83
CA GLU A 180 18.48 6.26 6.80
C GLU A 180 19.15 4.98 6.25
N ARG A 181 19.96 5.14 5.20
CA ARG A 181 20.53 4.01 4.43
C ARG A 181 21.31 3.00 5.28
N LYS A 182 22.07 3.47 6.27
CA LYS A 182 22.86 2.60 7.17
C LYS A 182 21.95 1.73 8.02
N THR A 183 20.91 2.32 8.61
CA THR A 183 19.90 1.62 9.43
C THR A 183 19.12 0.60 8.59
N ALA A 184 18.70 0.99 7.39
CA ALA A 184 18.01 0.10 6.45
C ALA A 184 18.87 -1.12 6.10
N LYS A 185 20.15 -0.89 5.75
CA LYS A 185 21.09 -1.96 5.41
C LYS A 185 21.31 -2.90 6.59
N ALA A 186 21.53 -2.37 7.79
CA ALA A 186 21.72 -3.18 9.00
C ALA A 186 20.49 -4.07 9.29
N ALA A 187 19.28 -3.53 9.16
CA ALA A 187 18.05 -4.30 9.36
C ALA A 187 17.89 -5.42 8.30
N LEU A 188 18.24 -5.16 7.04
CA LEU A 188 18.20 -6.17 5.99
C LEU A 188 19.30 -7.24 6.14
N GLU A 189 20.47 -6.87 6.66
CA GLU A 189 21.55 -7.81 7.01
C GLU A 189 21.13 -8.69 8.19
N GLU A 190 20.56 -8.10 9.25
CA GLU A 190 19.95 -8.84 10.36
C GLU A 190 18.94 -9.87 9.85
N LEU A 191 18.02 -9.44 8.98
CA LEU A 191 16.99 -10.30 8.40
C LEU A 191 17.60 -11.47 7.62
N SER A 192 18.65 -11.20 6.83
CA SER A 192 19.36 -12.24 6.08
C SER A 192 20.08 -13.25 6.98
N LEU A 193 20.56 -12.84 8.15
CA LEU A 193 21.24 -13.72 9.09
C LEU A 193 20.25 -14.58 9.87
N ARG A 194 19.13 -13.98 10.29
CA ARG A 194 18.14 -14.63 11.16
C ARG A 194 17.16 -15.50 10.41
N VAL A 195 16.71 -15.06 9.23
CA VAL A 195 15.75 -15.77 8.40
C VAL A 195 16.22 -15.76 6.94
N PRO A 196 17.23 -16.58 6.59
CA PRO A 196 17.85 -16.57 5.27
C PRO A 196 16.86 -16.85 4.12
N ASP A 197 15.76 -17.54 4.42
CA ASP A 197 14.75 -17.94 3.43
C ASP A 197 13.61 -16.94 3.28
N TYR A 198 13.69 -15.80 3.97
CA TYR A 198 12.66 -14.78 3.92
C TYR A 198 12.71 -14.00 2.60
N LEU A 199 11.94 -14.50 1.63
CA LEU A 199 11.89 -14.00 0.25
C LEU A 199 11.68 -12.48 0.13
N PRO A 200 10.79 -11.83 0.91
CA PRO A 200 10.66 -10.38 0.86
C PRO A 200 11.94 -9.63 1.25
N GLY A 201 12.70 -10.15 2.22
CA GLY A 201 13.98 -9.56 2.62
C GLY A 201 15.07 -9.71 1.56
N ILE A 202 15.12 -10.87 0.89
CA ILE A 202 16.05 -11.11 -0.24
C ILE A 202 15.75 -10.13 -1.37
N LEU A 203 14.48 -9.99 -1.73
CA LEU A 203 14.04 -9.05 -2.75
C LEU A 203 14.40 -7.61 -2.37
N GLU A 204 14.08 -7.16 -1.14
CA GLU A 204 14.36 -5.78 -0.71
C GLU A 204 15.88 -5.47 -0.71
N ARG A 205 16.72 -6.44 -0.36
CA ARG A 205 18.19 -6.31 -0.50
C ARG A 205 18.62 -6.17 -1.95
N ALA A 206 18.08 -6.99 -2.85
CA ALA A 206 18.39 -6.90 -4.27
C ALA A 206 18.04 -5.51 -4.81
N LEU A 207 16.87 -5.01 -4.45
CA LEU A 207 16.37 -3.70 -4.80
C LEU A 207 17.22 -2.56 -4.22
N MET A 208 17.74 -2.71 -3.00
CA MET A 208 18.70 -1.77 -2.41
C MET A 208 20.00 -1.71 -3.22
N HIS A 209 20.56 -2.86 -3.63
CA HIS A 209 21.76 -2.91 -4.48
C HIS A 209 21.51 -2.27 -5.86
N ILE A 210 20.32 -2.44 -6.44
CA ILE A 210 19.93 -1.77 -7.69
C ILE A 210 19.98 -0.25 -7.54
N ARG A 211 19.42 0.29 -6.43
CA ARG A 211 19.46 1.74 -6.15
C ARG A 211 20.89 2.28 -5.96
N GLN A 212 21.83 1.41 -5.61
CA GLN A 212 23.25 1.75 -5.41
C GLN A 212 24.11 1.53 -6.66
N GLY A 213 23.53 1.03 -7.77
CA GLY A 213 24.27 0.68 -8.98
C GLY A 213 25.05 -0.63 -8.87
N GLU A 214 24.92 -1.38 -7.77
CA GLU A 214 25.64 -2.61 -7.48
C GLU A 214 24.99 -3.82 -8.19
N ARG A 215 24.96 -3.78 -9.53
CA ARG A 215 24.22 -4.75 -10.36
C ARG A 215 24.65 -6.20 -10.14
N ALA A 216 25.93 -6.46 -9.87
CA ALA A 216 26.44 -7.80 -9.62
C ALA A 216 25.81 -8.43 -8.37
N ALA A 217 25.79 -7.70 -7.25
CA ALA A 217 25.16 -8.13 -6.00
C ALA A 217 23.65 -8.31 -6.17
N ALA A 218 22.98 -7.35 -6.84
CA ALA A 218 21.56 -7.47 -7.17
C ALA A 218 21.26 -8.71 -8.03
N THR A 219 22.11 -9.02 -9.01
CA THR A 219 21.96 -10.20 -9.89
C THR A 219 22.03 -11.49 -9.10
N GLN A 220 22.96 -11.60 -8.14
CA GLN A 220 23.07 -12.79 -7.30
C GLN A 220 21.80 -13.00 -6.47
N LEU A 221 21.28 -11.94 -5.85
CA LEU A 221 20.07 -12.01 -5.04
C LEU A 221 18.82 -12.29 -5.89
N MET A 222 18.68 -11.70 -7.08
CA MET A 222 17.55 -11.98 -7.97
C MET A 222 17.56 -13.44 -8.46
N ARG A 223 18.74 -14.04 -8.73
CA ARG A 223 18.83 -15.48 -9.00
C ARG A 223 18.43 -16.32 -7.79
N ASP A 224 18.75 -15.87 -6.59
CA ASP A 224 18.33 -16.55 -5.37
C ASP A 224 16.80 -16.52 -5.19
N VAL A 225 16.16 -15.39 -5.48
CA VAL A 225 14.69 -15.27 -5.54
C VAL A 225 14.09 -16.29 -6.52
N LEU A 226 14.64 -16.42 -7.73
CA LEU A 226 14.16 -17.41 -8.69
C LEU A 226 14.32 -18.85 -8.20
N ARG A 227 15.50 -19.19 -7.66
CA ARG A 227 15.77 -20.54 -7.16
C ARG A 227 14.81 -20.94 -6.04
N ARG A 228 14.49 -20.01 -5.13
CA ARG A 228 13.61 -20.26 -3.98
C ARG A 228 12.14 -20.32 -4.38
N THR A 229 11.76 -19.59 -5.42
CA THR A 229 10.38 -19.59 -5.92
C THR A 229 10.12 -20.72 -6.93
N GLU A 230 11.15 -21.37 -7.47
CA GLU A 230 11.03 -22.36 -8.56
C GLU A 230 10.00 -23.47 -8.29
N LYS A 231 9.97 -24.00 -7.06
CA LYS A 231 9.07 -25.10 -6.66
C LYS A 231 7.78 -24.65 -5.99
N MET A 232 7.56 -23.35 -5.86
CA MET A 232 6.37 -22.79 -5.23
C MET A 232 5.27 -22.56 -6.28
N PRO A 233 3.99 -22.88 -5.98
CA PRO A 233 2.83 -22.43 -6.75
C PRO A 233 2.84 -20.92 -6.92
N LEU A 234 2.38 -20.41 -8.06
CA LEU A 234 2.50 -18.98 -8.40
C LEU A 234 1.54 -18.11 -7.58
N GLU A 235 0.38 -18.67 -7.26
CA GLU A 235 -0.73 -18.07 -6.51
C GLU A 235 -0.50 -18.05 -5.00
N ASP A 236 0.46 -18.83 -4.49
CA ASP A 236 0.73 -18.91 -3.06
C ASP A 236 1.20 -17.57 -2.51
N LEU A 237 0.64 -17.17 -1.38
CA LEU A 237 0.99 -15.91 -0.73
C LEU A 237 2.24 -16.09 0.14
N VAL A 238 3.26 -15.29 -0.17
CA VAL A 238 4.48 -15.21 0.62
C VAL A 238 4.24 -14.25 1.79
N PRO A 239 4.43 -14.69 3.05
CA PRO A 239 4.25 -13.82 4.21
C PRO A 239 5.21 -12.62 4.18
N GLY A 240 4.67 -11.42 4.38
CA GLY A 240 5.41 -10.16 4.36
C GLY A 240 4.66 -9.02 5.02
N PRO A 241 5.22 -7.80 5.06
CA PRO A 241 4.49 -6.59 5.44
C PRO A 241 3.18 -6.45 4.66
N GLU A 242 3.24 -6.79 3.39
CA GLU A 242 2.10 -7.05 2.52
C GLU A 242 2.31 -8.47 1.96
N PRO A 243 1.39 -9.42 2.22
CA PRO A 243 1.46 -10.73 1.59
C PRO A 243 1.28 -10.59 0.07
N LEU A 244 2.25 -11.08 -0.70
CA LEU A 244 2.26 -11.01 -2.16
C LEU A 244 2.38 -12.41 -2.76
N PRO A 245 1.78 -12.68 -3.93
CA PRO A 245 1.88 -13.99 -4.58
C PRO A 245 3.32 -14.28 -5.00
N VAL A 246 3.71 -15.55 -5.00
CA VAL A 246 5.00 -16.03 -5.52
C VAL A 246 5.29 -15.49 -6.92
N GLU A 247 4.27 -15.37 -7.76
CA GLU A 247 4.37 -14.78 -9.10
C GLU A 247 5.02 -13.40 -9.09
N PHE A 248 4.70 -12.54 -8.11
CA PHE A 248 5.28 -11.20 -8.00
C PHE A 248 6.81 -11.26 -7.84
N TYR A 249 7.31 -12.16 -7.00
CA TYR A 249 8.74 -12.31 -6.74
C TYR A 249 9.47 -12.87 -7.96
N ARG A 250 8.88 -13.88 -8.61
CA ARG A 250 9.44 -14.50 -9.81
C ARG A 250 9.51 -13.49 -10.96
N SER A 251 8.40 -12.83 -11.26
CA SER A 251 8.33 -11.82 -12.33
C SER A 251 9.26 -10.63 -12.08
N SER A 252 9.39 -10.16 -10.84
CA SER A 252 10.34 -9.10 -10.46
C SER A 252 11.79 -9.50 -10.76
N ALA A 253 12.19 -10.71 -10.35
CA ALA A 253 13.54 -11.21 -10.55
C ALA A 253 13.84 -11.48 -12.03
N GLU A 254 12.91 -12.11 -12.75
CA GLU A 254 13.07 -12.36 -14.19
C GLU A 254 13.18 -11.05 -14.99
N GLN A 255 12.32 -10.07 -14.71
CA GLN A 255 12.36 -8.78 -15.41
C GLN A 255 13.71 -8.09 -15.23
N PHE A 256 14.25 -8.08 -14.02
CA PHE A 256 15.57 -7.52 -13.75
C PHE A 256 16.68 -8.24 -14.52
N LEU A 257 16.64 -9.58 -14.57
CA LEU A 257 17.64 -10.38 -15.25
C LEU A 257 17.55 -10.24 -16.78
N ARG A 258 16.33 -10.07 -17.32
CA ARG A 258 16.07 -9.81 -18.75
C ARG A 258 16.47 -8.41 -19.20
N SER A 259 16.57 -7.42 -18.30
CA SER A 259 16.82 -6.00 -18.64
C SER A 259 18.25 -5.69 -19.18
N ARG A 260 18.93 -6.64 -19.82
CA ARG A 260 20.35 -6.60 -20.21
C ARG A 260 20.67 -5.85 -21.53
N GLY A 261 19.86 -4.87 -21.95
CA GLY A 261 20.01 -4.24 -23.27
C GLY A 261 20.05 -2.72 -23.31
N GLY A 262 20.80 -2.03 -22.44
CA GLY A 262 20.88 -0.57 -22.52
C GLY A 262 21.94 0.05 -21.63
N VAL A 263 23.21 -0.28 -21.87
CA VAL A 263 24.36 0.58 -21.56
C VAL A 263 25.40 0.31 -22.66
N GLU A 264 25.32 1.07 -23.74
CA GLU A 264 26.48 1.64 -24.44
C GLU A 264 26.36 3.16 -24.33
#